data_AF-A0A3P9DAS1-F1
#
_entry.id   AF-A0A3P9DAS1-F1
#
_cell.length_a   1.000
_cell.length_b   1.000
_cell.length_c   1.000
_cell.angle_alpha   90.00
_cell.angle_beta   90.00
_cell.angle_gamma   90.00
#
_symmetry.space_group_name_H-M   'P 1'
#
loop_
_entity.id
_entity.type
_entity.pdbx_description
1 polymer ?
#
loop_
_entity_poly.entity_id
_entity_poly.type
_entity_poly.pdbx_seq_one_letter_code
_entity_poly.pdbx_strand_id
1 'polypeptide(L)'
;MRLALLLCALCCTGTLVTGTGGSRLPDGPPGEPDRDPGLGLGVDVSAPLRRVDPRFLSVTIDASLASQESFVWLLSSRRMRTLAAALSPAFLRFGGTRQDFMVFEPHRRQQWEEPQDAAGKHDHLSCDQTFLPPWMEERLKCDWAKQKLVLMKEDLLGTYRSFFFTELTVDQLHAFANCSGFQLIFGLNALLRTADNSWNNSNAALLLQYCQSRHYGMSWELGNEPNSFEKKAGIRVDGHQLGLDFIRLRKMMSESKLYQDAGLYGPDVGQPRNHHVALLDGFLQTGAEAIDACTWHHYYVNGRDTSVKDFLDPEVLDSLALKTNEVMKVTLSGVSGKVGLLLLRCLHAGNLCRWLDKLGLGAALGLDIVMRQVLIGSGSYHLVDDNLDPLPDYWLSVLYKRLVGLEVLKIQVLSEFGRSKRVRMYLHCTNRKSYRRGAVTLMSMNLGKTPARISVPAVFSNSTVEAFVLESEQPGEEGLYSRSVKLNGEVLMMVDDKTLPELKGKLLLPARHLQLPAYSLAFFVLPDAQAPACS
;
A
#
# COMPACT_ATOMS: atom_id res chain seq x y z
N MET A 1 -40.84 -0.29 -9.11
CA MET A 1 -41.41 -0.19 -10.47
C MET A 1 -40.52 -1.02 -11.39
N ARG A 2 -41.12 -1.96 -12.13
CA ARG A 2 -40.47 -3.06 -12.86
C ARG A 2 -40.03 -2.66 -14.30
N LEU A 3 -39.06 -3.42 -14.81
CA LEU A 3 -38.81 -3.86 -16.20
C LEU A 3 -38.23 -2.91 -17.27
N ALA A 4 -37.14 -3.36 -17.93
CA ALA A 4 -37.02 -3.82 -19.34
C ALA A 4 -35.55 -3.63 -19.81
N LEU A 5 -34.71 -4.61 -20.12
CA LEU A 5 -34.74 -5.67 -21.16
C LEU A 5 -35.17 -5.18 -22.56
N LEU A 6 -34.18 -5.01 -23.45
CA LEU A 6 -34.39 -5.00 -24.89
C LEU A 6 -33.23 -5.74 -25.57
N LEU A 7 -33.53 -7.00 -25.93
CA LEU A 7 -32.92 -7.75 -27.02
C LEU A 7 -33.67 -7.36 -28.30
N CYS A 8 -32.95 -7.12 -29.39
CA CYS A 8 -33.52 -7.20 -30.73
C CYS A 8 -32.50 -7.87 -31.66
N ALA A 9 -32.89 -9.03 -32.19
CA ALA A 9 -32.23 -9.77 -33.25
C ALA A 9 -33.24 -9.96 -34.40
N LEU A 10 -32.74 -9.97 -35.65
CA LEU A 10 -33.19 -10.72 -36.84
C LEU A 10 -32.48 -10.11 -38.08
N CYS A 11 -31.52 -10.84 -38.70
CA CYS A 11 -31.64 -11.66 -39.94
C CYS A 11 -31.77 -10.81 -41.22
N CYS A 12 -31.19 -11.11 -42.40
CA CYS A 12 -30.32 -12.15 -42.97
C CYS A 12 -30.03 -11.69 -44.42
N THR A 13 -28.82 -11.89 -44.95
CA THR A 13 -28.42 -12.20 -46.36
C THR A 13 -26.88 -12.15 -46.39
N GLY A 14 -26.08 -13.13 -46.82
CA GLY A 14 -26.28 -14.26 -47.70
C GLY A 14 -25.58 -14.02 -49.04
N THR A 15 -24.26 -14.26 -49.14
CA THR A 15 -23.56 -14.50 -50.42
C THR A 15 -22.27 -15.30 -50.22
N LEU A 16 -22.21 -16.47 -50.88
CA LEU A 16 -21.03 -17.30 -51.08
C LEU A 16 -20.06 -16.66 -52.07
N VAL A 17 -18.74 -16.79 -51.83
CA VAL A 17 -17.73 -16.88 -52.90
C VAL A 17 -16.66 -17.91 -52.49
N THR A 18 -16.32 -18.79 -53.44
CA THR A 18 -15.41 -19.93 -53.37
C THR A 18 -14.01 -19.63 -53.94
N GLY A 19 -12.99 -20.34 -53.43
CA GLY A 19 -11.67 -20.55 -54.07
C GLY A 19 -10.58 -19.57 -53.59
N THR A 20 -9.31 -19.93 -53.36
CA THR A 20 -8.48 -21.08 -53.78
C THR A 20 -7.34 -21.31 -52.77
N GLY A 21 -6.73 -22.50 -52.84
CA GLY A 21 -5.80 -23.03 -51.84
C GLY A 21 -4.38 -22.44 -51.80
N GLY A 22 -3.74 -22.62 -50.65
CA GLY A 22 -2.31 -22.45 -50.43
C GLY A 22 -1.90 -23.33 -49.23
N SER A 23 -1.08 -24.34 -49.51
CA SER A 23 -0.58 -25.37 -48.60
C SER A 23 0.20 -24.80 -47.42
N ARG A 24 -0.27 -25.06 -46.19
CA ARG A 24 0.49 -24.88 -44.94
C ARG A 24 1.25 -26.16 -44.61
N LEU A 25 2.54 -26.02 -44.30
CA LEU A 25 3.35 -27.02 -43.61
C LEU A 25 2.74 -27.27 -42.21
N PRO A 26 2.80 -28.50 -41.65
CA PRO A 26 2.21 -28.77 -40.36
C PRO A 26 3.03 -28.11 -39.25
N ASP A 27 2.43 -27.09 -38.63
CA ASP A 27 2.82 -26.63 -37.30
C ASP A 27 2.72 -27.81 -36.33
N GLY A 28 3.82 -28.12 -35.66
CA GLY A 28 3.82 -29.05 -34.53
C GLY A 28 2.82 -28.59 -33.45
N PRO A 29 2.35 -29.49 -32.58
CA PRO A 29 1.34 -29.14 -31.59
C PRO A 29 1.86 -28.00 -30.70
N PRO A 30 1.03 -26.98 -30.41
CA PRO A 30 1.39 -25.95 -29.45
C PRO A 30 1.60 -26.64 -28.09
N GLY A 31 2.81 -26.51 -27.54
CA GLY A 31 3.15 -27.07 -26.24
C GLY A 31 2.20 -26.53 -25.16
N GLU A 32 1.62 -27.42 -24.35
CA GLU A 32 0.90 -27.08 -23.13
C GLU A 32 1.82 -26.26 -22.21
N PRO A 33 1.48 -25.02 -21.82
CA PRO A 33 2.33 -24.20 -20.96
C PRO A 33 2.17 -24.47 -19.46
N ASP A 34 1.44 -25.51 -19.04
CA ASP A 34 0.93 -25.64 -17.65
C ASP A 34 1.52 -26.82 -16.85
N ARG A 35 2.68 -27.33 -17.27
CA ARG A 35 3.45 -28.30 -16.48
C ARG A 35 4.69 -27.61 -15.93
N ASP A 36 4.68 -27.27 -14.64
CA ASP A 36 5.90 -26.93 -13.90
C ASP A 36 6.21 -28.09 -12.94
N PRO A 37 6.91 -29.15 -13.39
CA PRO A 37 7.21 -30.32 -12.58
C PRO A 37 8.40 -29.96 -11.67
N GLY A 38 8.12 -29.59 -10.42
CA GLY A 38 9.15 -29.40 -9.41
C GLY A 38 9.98 -28.11 -9.53
N LEU A 39 9.96 -27.29 -8.49
CA LEU A 39 10.76 -26.07 -8.39
C LEU A 39 11.93 -26.29 -7.44
N GLY A 40 13.15 -26.07 -7.90
CA GLY A 40 14.35 -26.03 -7.08
C GLY A 40 14.57 -24.65 -6.47
N LEU A 41 15.03 -24.60 -5.22
CA LEU A 41 15.38 -23.36 -4.54
C LEU A 41 16.90 -23.25 -4.35
N GLY A 42 17.49 -22.19 -4.89
CA GLY A 42 18.81 -21.71 -4.52
C GLY A 42 18.68 -20.59 -3.49
N VAL A 43 19.28 -20.73 -2.31
CA VAL A 43 19.21 -19.74 -1.23
C VAL A 43 20.60 -19.37 -0.74
N ASP A 44 20.77 -18.11 -0.35
CA ASP A 44 21.94 -17.64 0.38
C ASP A 44 21.47 -16.99 1.69
N VAL A 45 21.85 -17.64 2.79
CA VAL A 45 21.48 -17.27 4.16
C VAL A 45 22.68 -16.81 4.99
N SER A 46 23.83 -16.61 4.34
CA SER A 46 25.07 -16.23 5.01
C SER A 46 25.06 -14.77 5.46
N ALA A 47 24.46 -13.88 4.66
CA ALA A 47 24.33 -12.47 4.93
C ALA A 47 22.98 -11.92 4.39
N PRO A 48 22.42 -10.86 5.01
CA PRO A 48 21.27 -10.19 4.44
C PRO A 48 21.62 -9.54 3.10
N LEU A 49 20.76 -9.75 2.09
CA LEU A 49 20.83 -9.01 0.83
C LEU A 49 20.62 -7.51 1.10
N ARG A 50 19.62 -7.20 1.92
CA ARG A 50 19.22 -5.85 2.33
C ARG A 50 18.50 -5.90 3.69
N ARG A 51 18.30 -4.74 4.29
CA ARG A 51 17.46 -4.56 5.47
C ARG A 51 16.43 -3.48 5.21
N VAL A 52 15.15 -3.78 5.43
CA VAL A 52 14.06 -2.81 5.31
C VAL A 52 13.78 -2.13 6.65
N ASP A 53 13.08 -1.01 6.62
CA ASP A 53 12.63 -0.31 7.84
C ASP A 53 11.58 -1.15 8.60
N PRO A 54 11.53 -1.10 9.95
CA PRO A 54 10.47 -1.76 10.72
C PRO A 54 9.03 -1.44 10.29
N ARG A 55 8.82 -0.26 9.69
CA ARG A 55 7.57 0.24 9.14
C ARG A 55 7.40 -0.11 7.66
N PHE A 56 8.19 -1.03 7.09
CA PHE A 56 8.20 -1.36 5.66
C PHE A 56 6.80 -1.49 5.06
N LEU A 57 5.95 -2.37 5.63
CA LEU A 57 4.53 -2.36 5.31
C LEU A 57 3.85 -1.24 6.11
N SER A 58 3.46 -0.18 5.43
CA SER A 58 2.73 0.97 5.98
C SER A 58 1.38 1.15 5.29
N VAL A 59 0.56 2.09 5.74
CA VAL A 59 -0.80 2.29 5.21
C VAL A 59 -1.12 3.78 5.04
N THR A 60 -2.15 4.09 4.27
CA THR A 60 -2.62 5.46 4.07
C THR A 60 -4.10 5.61 4.43
N ILE A 61 -4.51 6.84 4.72
CA ILE A 61 -5.91 7.27 4.73
C ILE A 61 -6.06 8.31 3.63
N ASP A 62 -7.10 8.14 2.81
CA ASP A 62 -7.36 9.08 1.73
C ASP A 62 -7.88 10.42 2.30
N ALA A 63 -7.33 11.53 1.84
CA ALA A 63 -7.76 12.88 2.21
C ALA A 63 -9.25 13.14 1.92
N SER A 64 -9.87 12.36 1.02
CA SER A 64 -11.32 12.38 0.80
C SER A 64 -12.14 12.06 2.04
N LEU A 65 -11.60 11.37 3.04
CA LEU A 65 -12.29 11.13 4.31
C LEU A 65 -12.58 12.44 5.06
N ALA A 66 -11.75 13.48 4.87
CA ALA A 66 -11.96 14.81 5.44
C ALA A 66 -12.85 15.73 4.59
N SER A 67 -13.31 15.27 3.41
CA SER A 67 -14.23 16.07 2.57
C SER A 67 -15.53 16.45 3.29
N GLN A 68 -15.93 15.62 4.26
CA GLN A 68 -16.86 15.98 5.32
C GLN A 68 -16.26 15.46 6.63
N GLU A 69 -15.88 16.37 7.53
CA GLU A 69 -15.12 16.03 8.74
C GLU A 69 -15.80 14.98 9.63
N SER A 70 -17.13 14.85 9.57
CA SER A 70 -17.88 13.84 10.31
C SER A 70 -17.39 12.42 10.03
N PHE A 71 -16.89 12.12 8.83
CA PHE A 71 -16.41 10.76 8.50
C PHE A 71 -15.06 10.42 9.15
N VAL A 72 -14.27 11.42 9.56
CA VAL A 72 -13.01 11.18 10.28
C VAL A 72 -13.28 10.52 11.64
N TRP A 73 -14.48 10.67 12.21
CA TRP A 73 -14.90 9.95 13.40
C TRP A 73 -14.93 8.43 13.25
N LEU A 74 -15.04 7.89 12.03
CA LEU A 74 -14.92 6.43 11.82
C LEU A 74 -13.59 5.88 12.33
N LEU A 75 -12.54 6.70 12.38
CA LEU A 75 -11.23 6.34 12.95
C LEU A 75 -11.28 6.13 14.47
N SER A 76 -12.27 6.72 15.17
CA SER A 76 -12.52 6.49 16.59
C SER A 76 -13.21 5.14 16.88
N SER A 77 -13.70 4.42 15.85
CA SER A 77 -14.29 3.10 16.03
C SER A 77 -13.32 2.16 16.75
N ARG A 78 -13.83 1.39 17.72
CA ARG A 78 -13.01 0.40 18.44
C ARG A 78 -12.47 -0.65 17.48
N ARG A 79 -13.33 -1.10 16.54
CA ARG A 79 -12.99 -2.06 15.49
C ARG A 79 -11.86 -1.54 14.61
N MET A 80 -11.98 -0.29 14.15
CA MET A 80 -10.97 0.34 13.30
C MET A 80 -9.60 0.43 14.00
N ARG A 81 -9.58 0.77 15.29
CA ARG A 81 -8.34 0.86 16.08
C ARG A 81 -7.72 -0.51 16.34
N THR A 82 -8.52 -1.54 16.63
CA THR A 82 -8.05 -2.92 16.75
C THR A 82 -7.37 -3.37 15.46
N LEU A 83 -8.02 -3.12 14.31
CA LEU A 83 -7.49 -3.48 13.00
C LEU A 83 -6.19 -2.74 12.70
N ALA A 84 -6.14 -1.43 12.96
CA ALA A 84 -4.95 -0.62 12.74
C ALA A 84 -3.78 -1.03 13.65
N ALA A 85 -4.02 -1.26 14.94
CA ALA A 85 -2.98 -1.65 15.90
C ALA A 85 -2.26 -2.96 15.51
N ALA A 86 -2.98 -3.87 14.84
CA ALA A 86 -2.43 -5.13 14.32
C ALA A 86 -1.35 -4.94 13.24
N LEU A 87 -1.35 -3.79 12.57
CA LEU A 87 -0.39 -3.44 11.53
C LEU A 87 0.81 -2.65 12.09
N SER A 88 0.83 -2.36 13.39
CA SER A 88 1.94 -1.66 14.04
C SER A 88 3.23 -2.50 14.08
N PRO A 89 4.42 -1.90 13.94
CA PRO A 89 4.67 -0.49 13.67
C PRO A 89 4.49 -0.15 12.18
N ALA A 90 3.93 1.01 11.88
CA ALA A 90 3.75 1.50 10.50
C ALA A 90 3.71 3.04 10.46
N PHE A 91 3.96 3.60 9.28
CA PHE A 91 3.50 4.94 8.95
C PHE A 91 2.01 4.92 8.60
N LEU A 92 1.33 6.01 8.94
CA LEU A 92 0.00 6.34 8.49
C LEU A 92 0.08 7.62 7.66
N ARG A 93 -0.02 7.53 6.34
CA ARG A 93 0.00 8.71 5.48
C ARG A 93 -1.42 9.21 5.19
N PHE A 94 -1.73 10.43 5.62
CA PHE A 94 -2.97 11.13 5.30
C PHE A 94 -2.74 12.02 4.08
N GLY A 95 -3.27 11.62 2.93
CA GLY A 95 -3.00 12.30 1.66
C GLY A 95 -3.83 11.73 0.51
N GLY A 96 -3.43 12.00 -0.72
CA GLY A 96 -4.17 11.59 -1.93
C GLY A 96 -4.65 12.78 -2.73
N THR A 97 -5.44 12.55 -3.78
CA THR A 97 -5.79 13.60 -4.75
C THR A 97 -6.43 14.84 -4.11
N ARG A 98 -7.26 14.65 -3.08
CA ARG A 98 -7.99 15.73 -2.40
C ARG A 98 -7.15 16.54 -1.40
N GLN A 99 -5.93 16.08 -1.09
CA GLN A 99 -4.97 16.81 -0.27
C GLN A 99 -4.69 18.21 -0.83
N ASP A 100 -4.64 18.34 -2.15
CA ASP A 100 -4.39 19.62 -2.82
C ASP A 100 -5.63 20.50 -2.99
N PHE A 101 -6.77 20.09 -2.42
CA PHE A 101 -8.02 20.83 -2.46
C PHE A 101 -8.57 21.10 -1.05
N MET A 102 -7.87 20.69 0.00
CA MET A 102 -8.28 20.96 1.38
C MET A 102 -7.56 22.20 1.93
N VAL A 103 -8.26 22.99 2.74
CA VAL A 103 -7.73 24.21 3.37
C VAL A 103 -8.02 24.15 4.86
N PHE A 104 -6.99 24.33 5.69
CA PHE A 104 -7.18 24.37 7.13
C PHE A 104 -7.88 25.67 7.55
N GLU A 105 -9.04 25.56 8.19
CA GLU A 105 -9.81 26.68 8.70
C GLU A 105 -10.13 26.47 10.19
N PRO A 106 -9.27 26.95 11.10
CA PRO A 106 -9.50 26.78 12.53
C PRO A 106 -10.68 27.63 13.02
N HIS A 107 -11.50 27.08 13.92
CA HIS A 107 -12.61 27.80 14.53
C HIS A 107 -12.14 28.89 15.50
N ARG A 108 -10.95 28.74 16.12
CA ARG A 108 -10.44 29.68 17.13
C ARG A 108 -8.97 30.04 16.91
N ARG A 109 -8.70 31.06 16.09
CA ARG A 109 -7.33 31.54 15.81
C ARG A 109 -6.63 32.25 16.99
N GLN A 110 -7.38 32.79 17.96
CA GLN A 110 -6.86 33.69 18.99
C GLN A 110 -6.46 33.03 20.32
N GLN A 111 -6.55 31.69 20.44
CA GLN A 111 -6.32 30.99 21.72
C GLN A 111 -5.08 30.06 21.73
N TRP A 112 -4.24 30.10 20.70
CA TRP A 112 -3.07 29.22 20.58
C TRP A 112 -1.80 29.85 21.18
N GLU A 113 -1.93 30.49 22.35
CA GLU A 113 -0.76 30.92 23.11
C GLU A 113 -0.02 29.67 23.63
N GLU A 114 1.29 29.59 23.38
CA GLU A 114 2.14 28.57 24.02
C GLU A 114 2.05 28.77 25.54
N PRO A 115 1.58 27.79 26.34
CA PRO A 115 1.61 27.92 27.78
C PRO A 115 3.07 27.98 28.21
N GLN A 116 3.53 29.15 28.67
CA GLN A 116 4.94 29.33 29.05
C GLN A 116 5.35 28.49 30.26
N ASP A 117 4.43 27.95 31.07
CA ASP A 117 4.78 27.19 32.27
C ASP A 117 3.67 26.20 32.70
N ALA A 118 3.25 25.27 31.83
CA ALA A 118 2.34 24.19 32.20
C ALA A 118 3.04 22.82 32.12
N ALA A 119 4.06 22.63 32.96
CA ALA A 119 4.58 21.30 33.27
C ALA A 119 3.51 20.46 34.00
N GLY A 120 2.53 19.93 33.27
CA GLY A 120 1.55 18.99 33.80
C GLY A 120 0.17 19.10 33.16
N LYS A 121 -0.14 18.11 32.30
CA LYS A 121 -1.44 17.86 31.61
C LYS A 121 -1.69 18.68 30.35
N HIS A 122 -0.95 18.39 29.30
CA HIS A 122 -1.51 18.49 27.96
C HIS A 122 -2.53 17.35 27.80
N ASP A 123 -3.79 17.67 27.53
CA ASP A 123 -4.84 16.70 27.18
C ASP A 123 -4.50 16.06 25.82
N HIS A 124 -3.53 15.14 25.82
CA HIS A 124 -3.48 14.10 24.81
C HIS A 124 -4.78 13.31 24.96
N LEU A 125 -5.63 13.34 23.93
CA LEU A 125 -6.83 12.51 23.87
C LEU A 125 -6.45 11.09 24.28
N SER A 126 -6.92 10.65 25.45
CA SER A 126 -6.65 9.29 25.89
C SER A 126 -7.24 8.33 24.87
N CYS A 127 -6.49 7.29 24.54
CA CYS A 127 -6.94 6.24 23.63
C CYS A 127 -8.23 5.56 24.11
N ASP A 128 -8.60 5.68 25.38
CA ASP A 128 -9.88 5.15 25.88
C ASP A 128 -11.02 6.18 25.86
N GLN A 129 -10.73 7.47 25.65
CA GLN A 129 -11.70 8.57 25.68
C GLN A 129 -12.30 8.92 24.31
N THR A 130 -11.71 8.44 23.21
CA THR A 130 -12.29 8.56 21.86
C THR A 130 -13.37 7.49 21.65
N PHE A 131 -14.52 7.66 22.29
CA PHE A 131 -15.67 6.78 22.15
C PHE A 131 -16.55 7.23 20.98
N LEU A 132 -16.72 6.38 19.97
CA LEU A 132 -17.74 6.56 18.93
C LEU A 132 -18.99 5.76 19.33
N PRO A 133 -20.14 6.40 19.59
CA PRO A 133 -21.36 5.68 19.92
C PRO A 133 -21.81 4.76 18.77
N PRO A 134 -22.27 3.51 19.03
CA PRO A 134 -22.63 2.57 17.97
C PRO A 134 -23.69 3.10 16.99
N TRP A 135 -24.70 3.82 17.48
CA TRP A 135 -25.72 4.44 16.62
C TRP A 135 -25.14 5.49 15.67
N MET A 136 -24.11 6.21 16.10
CA MET A 136 -23.42 7.21 15.29
C MET A 136 -22.49 6.51 14.29
N GLU A 137 -21.80 5.45 14.71
CA GLU A 137 -20.98 4.63 13.82
C GLU A 137 -21.82 4.06 12.66
N GLU A 138 -22.95 3.43 12.95
CA GLU A 138 -23.84 2.86 11.92
C GLU A 138 -24.37 3.93 10.95
N ARG A 139 -24.73 5.11 11.48
CA ARG A 139 -25.13 6.24 10.64
C ARG A 139 -23.99 6.72 9.74
N LEU A 140 -22.78 6.87 10.29
CA LEU A 140 -21.62 7.30 9.54
C LEU A 140 -21.24 6.30 8.44
N LYS A 141 -21.30 4.99 8.71
CA LYS A 141 -21.09 3.93 7.70
C LYS A 141 -22.09 4.04 6.55
N CYS A 142 -23.38 4.22 6.87
CA CYS A 142 -24.45 4.39 5.88
C CYS A 142 -24.25 5.64 5.01
N ASP A 143 -23.90 6.77 5.64
CA ASP A 143 -23.70 8.04 4.94
C ASP A 143 -22.39 8.04 4.15
N TRP A 144 -21.36 7.35 4.63
CA TRP A 144 -20.10 7.15 3.94
C TRP A 144 -20.29 6.38 2.64
N ALA A 145 -21.05 5.28 2.66
CA ALA A 145 -21.35 4.51 1.45
C ALA A 145 -21.99 5.38 0.34
N LYS A 146 -22.84 6.35 0.70
CA LYS A 146 -23.42 7.32 -0.24
C LYS A 146 -22.37 8.33 -0.70
N GLN A 147 -21.59 8.87 0.22
CA GLN A 147 -20.55 9.85 -0.09
C GLN A 147 -19.50 9.29 -1.05
N LYS A 148 -19.14 8.00 -0.93
CA LYS A 148 -18.22 7.34 -1.87
C LYS A 148 -18.69 7.43 -3.32
N LEU A 149 -19.98 7.31 -3.59
CA LEU A 149 -20.53 7.44 -4.94
C LEU A 149 -20.33 8.85 -5.50
N VAL A 150 -20.44 9.87 -4.66
CA VAL A 150 -20.17 11.27 -5.03
C VAL A 150 -18.68 11.44 -5.34
N LEU A 151 -17.80 10.96 -4.45
CA LEU A 151 -16.36 11.05 -4.62
C LEU A 151 -15.87 10.30 -5.88
N MET A 152 -16.43 9.13 -6.15
CA MET A 152 -16.16 8.36 -7.38
C MET A 152 -16.58 9.13 -8.63
N LYS A 153 -17.73 9.82 -8.60
CA LYS A 153 -18.19 10.64 -9.73
C LYS A 153 -17.26 11.82 -9.99
N GLU A 154 -16.79 12.49 -8.94
CA GLU A 154 -15.79 13.56 -9.05
C GLU A 154 -14.47 13.03 -9.65
N ASP A 155 -13.98 11.89 -9.16
CA ASP A 155 -12.76 11.25 -9.70
C ASP A 155 -12.93 10.85 -11.18
N LEU A 156 -14.14 10.44 -11.59
CA LEU A 156 -14.44 10.13 -12.99
C LEU A 156 -14.39 11.37 -13.88
N LEU A 157 -14.96 12.48 -13.40
CA LEU A 157 -15.00 13.77 -14.09
C LEU A 157 -13.67 14.52 -14.05
N GLY A 158 -12.79 14.19 -13.11
CA GLY A 158 -11.53 14.91 -12.89
C GLY A 158 -11.73 16.31 -12.32
N THR A 159 -12.89 16.59 -11.73
CA THR A 159 -13.24 17.88 -11.14
C THR A 159 -13.33 17.75 -9.63
N TYR A 160 -12.46 18.47 -8.93
CA TYR A 160 -12.32 18.39 -7.48
C TYR A 160 -12.75 19.71 -6.85
N ARG A 161 -13.60 19.63 -5.83
CA ARG A 161 -14.07 20.80 -5.09
C ARG A 161 -13.14 21.06 -3.92
N SER A 162 -12.81 22.33 -3.71
CA SER A 162 -12.13 22.73 -2.49
C SER A 162 -13.04 22.58 -1.28
N PHE A 163 -12.48 22.17 -0.15
CA PHE A 163 -13.20 22.05 1.12
C PHE A 163 -12.32 22.51 2.28
N PHE A 164 -12.97 22.85 3.38
CA PHE A 164 -12.30 23.24 4.61
C PHE A 164 -12.28 22.07 5.58
N PHE A 165 -11.21 21.98 6.36
CA PHE A 165 -11.12 21.09 7.52
C PHE A 165 -10.59 21.88 8.71
N THR A 166 -10.85 21.38 9.90
CA THR A 166 -10.70 22.12 11.16
C THR A 166 -9.80 21.33 12.10
N GLU A 167 -9.67 21.83 13.33
CA GLU A 167 -8.90 21.19 14.40
C GLU A 167 -9.36 19.74 14.65
N LEU A 168 -10.64 19.46 14.43
CA LEU A 168 -11.25 18.13 14.61
C LEU A 168 -10.55 17.06 13.77
N THR A 169 -10.37 17.31 12.47
CA THR A 169 -9.73 16.34 11.56
C THR A 169 -8.31 16.03 12.01
N VAL A 170 -7.54 17.06 12.40
CA VAL A 170 -6.16 16.93 12.86
C VAL A 170 -6.07 16.11 14.15
N ASP A 171 -6.92 16.45 15.13
CA ASP A 171 -6.99 15.76 16.42
C ASP A 171 -7.33 14.28 16.26
N GLN A 172 -8.32 13.96 15.43
CA GLN A 172 -8.75 12.60 15.21
C GLN A 172 -7.70 11.77 14.47
N LEU A 173 -7.04 12.33 13.45
CA LEU A 173 -5.95 11.65 12.74
C LEU A 173 -4.76 11.38 13.66
N HIS A 174 -4.35 12.37 14.45
CA HIS A 174 -3.23 12.23 15.37
C HIS A 174 -3.56 11.22 16.48
N ALA A 175 -4.75 11.31 17.09
CA ALA A 175 -5.19 10.36 18.10
C ALA A 175 -5.26 8.93 17.53
N PHE A 176 -5.84 8.74 16.35
CA PHE A 176 -5.90 7.43 15.71
C PHE A 176 -4.50 6.86 15.44
N ALA A 177 -3.59 7.65 14.86
CA ALA A 177 -2.22 7.23 14.59
C ALA A 177 -1.51 6.81 15.89
N ASN A 178 -1.54 7.67 16.91
CA ASN A 178 -0.85 7.42 18.18
C ASN A 178 -1.42 6.18 18.90
N CYS A 179 -2.75 6.06 18.98
CA CYS A 179 -3.42 4.94 19.65
C CYS A 179 -3.27 3.60 18.92
N SER A 180 -2.99 3.63 17.61
CA SER A 180 -2.69 2.44 16.82
C SER A 180 -1.20 2.16 16.67
N GLY A 181 -0.32 2.92 17.34
CA GLY A 181 1.13 2.75 17.25
C GLY A 181 1.69 3.06 15.87
N PHE A 182 1.10 4.03 15.18
CA PHE A 182 1.55 4.54 13.89
C PHE A 182 2.27 5.89 14.03
N GLN A 183 3.09 6.19 13.04
CA GLN A 183 3.65 7.53 12.85
C GLN A 183 2.91 8.24 11.72
N LEU A 184 2.27 9.36 12.05
CA LEU A 184 1.48 10.13 11.09
C LEU A 184 2.40 10.88 10.12
N ILE A 185 2.08 10.79 8.83
CA ILE A 185 2.59 11.66 7.76
C ILE A 185 1.40 12.44 7.24
N PHE A 186 1.45 13.77 7.35
CA PHE A 186 0.37 14.64 6.91
C PHE A 186 0.74 15.35 5.62
N GLY A 187 -0.05 15.12 4.57
CA GLY A 187 0.12 15.79 3.29
C GLY A 187 -0.46 17.21 3.27
N LEU A 188 0.36 18.19 2.94
CA LEU A 188 -0.03 19.59 2.79
C LEU A 188 -0.49 19.89 1.37
N ASN A 189 -1.35 20.91 1.25
CA ASN A 189 -1.87 21.39 -0.02
C ASN A 189 -0.82 22.21 -0.78
N ALA A 190 -0.38 21.71 -1.94
CA ALA A 190 0.58 22.39 -2.81
C ALA A 190 -0.07 23.29 -3.87
N LEU A 191 -1.40 23.35 -3.99
CA LEU A 191 -2.11 24.19 -4.97
C LEU A 191 -2.52 25.56 -4.42
N LEU A 192 -2.19 25.88 -3.18
CA LEU A 192 -2.25 27.25 -2.68
C LEU A 192 -1.12 28.06 -3.31
N ARG A 193 -1.44 28.84 -4.35
CA ARG A 193 -0.47 29.54 -5.18
C ARG A 193 -0.64 31.06 -5.08
N THR A 194 0.48 31.76 -5.14
CA THR A 194 0.55 33.22 -5.33
C THR A 194 0.42 33.57 -6.81
N ALA A 195 0.38 34.87 -7.13
CA ALA A 195 0.30 35.35 -8.51
C ALA A 195 1.52 34.97 -9.38
N ASP A 196 2.69 34.77 -8.77
CA ASP A 196 3.91 34.31 -9.44
C ASP A 196 4.08 32.78 -9.44
N ASN A 197 3.02 32.04 -9.07
CA ASN A 197 2.97 30.57 -9.00
C ASN A 197 3.89 29.93 -7.93
N SER A 198 4.46 30.73 -7.02
CA SER A 198 5.11 30.21 -5.82
C SER A 198 4.09 29.68 -4.81
N TRP A 199 4.52 28.75 -3.94
CA TRP A 199 3.63 28.19 -2.93
C TRP A 199 3.32 29.20 -1.81
N ASN A 200 2.02 29.44 -1.60
CA ASN A 200 1.51 30.23 -0.48
C ASN A 200 1.47 29.37 0.79
N ASN A 201 2.50 29.51 1.60
CA ASN A 201 2.72 28.76 2.82
C ASN A 201 1.88 29.22 4.03
N SER A 202 1.03 30.26 3.89
CA SER A 202 0.29 30.84 5.03
C SER A 202 -0.66 29.83 5.69
N ASN A 203 -1.33 28.98 4.92
CA ASN A 203 -2.24 27.98 5.46
C ASN A 203 -1.49 26.85 6.19
N ALA A 204 -0.36 26.40 5.63
CA ALA A 204 0.50 25.43 6.28
C ALA A 204 1.11 25.96 7.58
N ALA A 205 1.49 27.26 7.61
CA ALA A 205 1.96 27.91 8.83
C ALA A 205 0.91 27.87 9.95
N LEU A 206 -0.36 28.16 9.63
CA LEU A 206 -1.46 28.06 10.58
C LEU A 206 -1.63 26.64 11.13
N LEU A 207 -1.55 25.62 10.26
CA LEU A 207 -1.66 24.22 10.67
C LEU A 207 -0.47 23.79 11.56
N LEU A 208 0.75 24.15 11.18
CA LEU A 208 1.95 23.86 11.96
C LEU A 208 1.85 24.50 13.36
N GLN A 209 1.42 25.75 13.45
CA GLN A 209 1.22 26.45 14.72
C GLN A 209 0.19 25.74 15.61
N TYR A 210 -0.94 25.33 15.03
CA TYR A 210 -1.94 24.53 15.75
C TYR A 210 -1.33 23.25 16.31
N CYS A 211 -0.67 22.46 15.46
CA CYS A 211 -0.09 21.18 15.87
C CYS A 211 1.04 21.36 16.91
N GLN A 212 1.82 22.45 16.84
CA GLN A 212 2.81 22.81 17.86
C GLN A 212 2.15 23.11 19.21
N SER A 213 1.06 23.90 19.23
CA SER A 213 0.31 24.20 20.47
C SER A 213 -0.27 22.95 21.15
N ARG A 214 -0.48 21.88 20.37
CA ARG A 214 -0.97 20.57 20.83
C ARG A 214 0.16 19.56 21.08
N HIS A 215 1.42 19.93 20.82
CA HIS A 215 2.60 19.05 20.85
C HIS A 215 2.47 17.78 19.99
N TYR A 216 1.84 17.89 18.83
CA TYR A 216 1.64 16.76 17.93
C TYR A 216 2.87 16.49 17.06
N GLY A 217 3.62 15.42 17.40
CA GLY A 217 4.75 14.94 16.61
C GLY A 217 4.28 14.17 15.38
N MET A 218 4.55 14.70 14.18
CA MET A 218 4.24 14.06 12.91
C MET A 218 5.21 14.52 11.81
N SER A 219 5.27 13.76 10.73
CA SER A 219 6.04 14.10 9.52
C SER A 219 5.12 14.70 8.45
N TRP A 220 5.71 15.26 7.40
CA TRP A 220 5.00 16.08 6.41
C TRP A 220 5.31 15.64 4.97
N GLU A 221 4.33 15.87 4.10
CA GLU A 221 4.46 15.82 2.63
C GLU A 221 3.91 17.14 2.06
N LEU A 222 4.27 17.50 0.83
CA LEU A 222 3.73 18.67 0.14
C LEU A 222 3.30 18.31 -1.29
N GLY A 223 2.00 18.33 -1.51
CA GLY A 223 1.39 17.95 -2.78
C GLY A 223 1.23 16.45 -2.99
N ASN A 224 0.30 16.08 -3.88
CA ASN A 224 0.08 14.70 -4.29
C ASN A 224 -0.02 14.59 -5.82
N GLU A 225 0.84 13.78 -6.43
CA GLU A 225 0.95 13.58 -7.88
C GLU A 225 0.99 14.92 -8.64
N PRO A 226 1.97 15.82 -8.35
CA PRO A 226 2.08 17.16 -8.93
C PRO A 226 2.17 17.14 -10.47
N ASN A 227 2.67 16.05 -11.04
CA ASN A 227 2.66 15.75 -12.47
C ASN A 227 1.27 15.79 -13.12
N SER A 228 0.19 15.79 -12.34
CA SER A 228 -1.19 15.84 -12.81
C SER A 228 -1.94 17.13 -12.41
N PHE A 229 -1.28 18.12 -11.81
CA PHE A 229 -1.93 19.37 -11.38
C PHE A 229 -2.61 20.13 -12.53
N GLU A 230 -2.00 20.19 -13.71
CA GLU A 230 -2.58 20.87 -14.86
C GLU A 230 -3.94 20.24 -15.24
N LYS A 231 -4.01 18.90 -15.20
CA LYS A 231 -5.25 18.16 -15.46
C LYS A 231 -6.29 18.35 -14.35
N LYS A 232 -5.87 18.39 -13.08
CA LYS A 232 -6.78 18.40 -11.92
C LYS A 232 -7.28 19.79 -11.53
N ALA A 233 -6.47 20.82 -11.77
CA ALA A 233 -6.66 22.17 -11.24
C ALA A 233 -6.36 23.28 -12.26
N GLY A 234 -5.89 22.95 -13.47
CA GLY A 234 -5.49 23.96 -14.47
C GLY A 234 -4.22 24.73 -14.10
N ILE A 235 -3.47 24.27 -13.09
CA ILE A 235 -2.23 24.90 -12.63
C ILE A 235 -1.06 23.98 -12.96
N ARG A 236 -0.04 24.52 -13.61
CA ARG A 236 1.20 23.80 -13.89
C ARG A 236 2.30 24.26 -12.95
N VAL A 237 2.91 23.31 -12.25
CA VAL A 237 4.09 23.52 -11.38
C VAL A 237 5.16 22.57 -11.88
N ASP A 238 6.30 23.11 -12.29
CA ASP A 238 7.44 22.28 -12.72
C ASP A 238 8.26 21.79 -11.52
N GLY A 239 9.21 20.89 -11.79
CA GLY A 239 10.04 20.28 -10.76
C GLY A 239 10.87 21.31 -9.99
N HIS A 240 11.43 22.30 -10.68
CA HIS A 240 12.26 23.33 -10.05
C HIS A 240 11.45 24.18 -9.07
N GLN A 241 10.29 24.70 -9.49
CA GLN A 241 9.42 25.47 -8.59
C GLN A 241 8.94 24.62 -7.41
N LEU A 242 8.57 23.36 -7.64
CA LEU A 242 8.19 22.46 -6.56
C LEU A 242 9.35 22.23 -5.58
N GLY A 243 10.59 22.11 -6.07
CA GLY A 243 11.78 22.01 -5.22
C GLY A 243 11.97 23.25 -4.33
N LEU A 244 11.76 24.46 -4.88
CA LEU A 244 11.78 25.70 -4.10
C LEU A 244 10.68 25.73 -3.02
N ASP A 245 9.48 25.21 -3.35
CA ASP A 245 8.37 25.11 -2.40
C ASP A 245 8.75 24.19 -1.21
N PHE A 246 9.42 23.06 -1.48
CA PHE A 246 9.91 22.14 -0.46
C PHE A 246 11.04 22.73 0.40
N ILE A 247 11.96 23.50 -0.19
CA ILE A 247 12.98 24.24 0.58
C ILE A 247 12.30 25.21 1.54
N ARG A 248 11.27 25.92 1.07
CA ARG A 248 10.51 26.86 1.92
C ARG A 248 9.82 26.15 3.07
N LEU A 249 9.20 24.99 2.82
CA LEU A 249 8.61 24.16 3.88
C LEU A 249 9.67 23.66 4.87
N ARG A 250 10.81 23.14 4.41
CA ARG A 250 11.90 22.70 5.29
C ARG A 250 12.40 23.83 6.18
N LYS A 251 12.53 25.05 5.64
CA LYS A 251 12.90 26.23 6.43
C LYS A 251 11.88 26.51 7.53
N MET A 252 10.58 26.53 7.22
CA MET A 252 9.52 26.70 8.24
C MET A 252 9.57 25.61 9.31
N MET A 253 9.79 24.35 8.92
CA MET A 253 9.93 23.25 9.87
C MET A 253 11.14 23.44 10.79
N SER A 254 12.26 23.93 10.27
CA SER A 254 13.48 24.17 11.06
C SER A 254 13.35 25.29 12.11
N GLU A 255 12.39 26.19 11.94
CA GLU A 255 12.08 27.25 12.92
C GLU A 255 11.27 26.71 14.12
N SER A 256 10.67 25.52 13.99
CA SER A 256 9.93 24.83 15.05
C SER A 256 10.82 23.84 15.79
N LYS A 257 10.93 23.98 17.12
CA LYS A 257 11.61 22.98 17.98
C LYS A 257 11.00 21.58 17.89
N LEU A 258 9.71 21.48 17.56
CA LEU A 258 9.01 20.20 17.42
C LEU A 258 9.27 19.53 16.06
N TYR A 259 9.47 20.33 15.00
CA TYR A 259 9.54 19.85 13.62
C TYR A 259 10.91 20.00 12.94
N GLN A 260 11.90 20.58 13.62
CA GLN A 260 13.26 20.71 13.10
C GLN A 260 13.87 19.36 12.66
N ASP A 261 13.54 18.29 13.39
CA ASP A 261 14.02 16.92 13.14
C ASP A 261 12.90 16.02 12.57
N ALA A 262 11.74 16.58 12.23
CA ALA A 262 10.62 15.82 11.67
C ALA A 262 10.87 15.49 10.19
N GLY A 263 10.31 14.37 9.76
CA GLY A 263 10.42 13.89 8.39
C GLY A 263 9.71 14.83 7.40
N LEU A 264 10.36 15.14 6.29
CA LEU A 264 9.74 15.73 5.10
C LEU A 264 9.95 14.79 3.92
N TYR A 265 8.85 14.36 3.31
CA TYR A 265 8.86 13.41 2.20
C TYR A 265 8.20 14.02 0.96
N GLY A 266 8.70 13.65 -0.22
CA GLY A 266 8.20 14.20 -1.48
C GLY A 266 8.99 13.67 -2.67
N PRO A 267 8.57 13.94 -3.92
CA PRO A 267 7.47 14.85 -4.31
C PRO A 267 6.13 14.15 -4.58
N ASP A 268 5.94 12.89 -4.17
CA ASP A 268 4.71 12.11 -4.39
C ASP A 268 4.29 12.02 -5.87
N VAL A 269 5.27 11.91 -6.77
CA VAL A 269 4.99 11.81 -8.21
C VAL A 269 4.25 10.54 -8.57
N GLY A 270 3.38 10.62 -9.57
CA GLY A 270 2.78 9.44 -10.21
C GLY A 270 3.83 8.50 -10.82
N GLN A 271 3.39 7.30 -11.22
CA GLN A 271 4.25 6.29 -11.85
C GLN A 271 5.10 6.88 -12.99
N PRO A 272 6.41 6.60 -13.08
CA PRO A 272 7.26 7.23 -14.08
C PRO A 272 6.78 6.93 -15.51
N ARG A 273 6.48 8.02 -16.22
CA ARG A 273 6.21 8.16 -17.66
C ARG A 273 7.07 9.33 -18.14
N ASN A 274 7.38 9.44 -19.43
CA ASN A 274 8.36 10.42 -19.96
C ASN A 274 8.29 11.82 -19.33
N HIS A 275 7.10 12.42 -19.21
CA HIS A 275 6.90 13.74 -18.59
C HIS A 275 6.95 13.76 -17.05
N HIS A 276 6.61 12.65 -16.37
CA HIS A 276 6.73 12.53 -14.91
C HIS A 276 8.20 12.44 -14.48
N VAL A 277 9.03 11.77 -15.28
CA VAL A 277 10.48 11.66 -15.03
C VAL A 277 11.13 13.05 -15.07
N ALA A 278 10.71 13.93 -16.00
CA ALA A 278 11.21 15.30 -16.07
C ALA A 278 10.85 16.15 -14.83
N LEU A 279 9.65 15.96 -14.26
CA LEU A 279 9.27 16.65 -13.03
C LEU A 279 10.11 16.17 -11.85
N LEU A 280 10.28 14.85 -11.70
CA LEU A 280 11.11 14.28 -10.64
C LEU A 280 12.57 14.73 -10.75
N ASP A 281 13.14 14.70 -11.95
CA ASP A 281 14.51 15.13 -12.20
C ASP A 281 14.71 16.61 -11.85
N GLY A 282 13.85 17.50 -12.36
CA GLY A 282 13.90 18.93 -12.03
C GLY A 282 13.66 19.22 -10.54
N PHE A 283 12.82 18.42 -9.89
CA PHE A 283 12.59 18.49 -8.45
C PHE A 283 13.86 18.13 -7.67
N LEU A 284 14.51 17.01 -7.99
CA LEU A 284 15.71 16.58 -7.27
C LEU A 284 16.90 17.53 -7.49
N GLN A 285 17.01 18.17 -8.65
CA GLN A 285 18.03 19.21 -8.89
C GLN A 285 17.93 20.40 -7.92
N THR A 286 16.75 20.64 -7.35
CA THR A 286 16.48 21.82 -6.51
C THR A 286 16.17 21.46 -5.07
N GLY A 287 15.26 20.53 -4.83
CA GLY A 287 14.69 20.19 -3.52
C GLY A 287 15.24 18.92 -2.87
N ALA A 288 16.21 18.22 -3.46
CA ALA A 288 16.71 16.94 -2.91
C ALA A 288 17.24 17.05 -1.47
N GLU A 289 17.90 18.16 -1.13
CA GLU A 289 18.43 18.38 0.23
C GLU A 289 17.34 18.65 1.26
N ALA A 290 16.17 19.14 0.83
CA ALA A 290 15.06 19.46 1.71
C ALA A 290 14.32 18.20 2.22
N ILE A 291 14.34 17.10 1.45
CA ILE A 291 13.60 15.87 1.77
C ILE A 291 14.47 14.81 2.47
N ASP A 292 13.83 14.00 3.31
CA ASP A 292 14.45 12.86 3.98
C ASP A 292 14.34 11.57 3.18
N ALA A 293 13.29 11.45 2.36
CA ALA A 293 13.12 10.35 1.42
C ALA A 293 12.35 10.82 0.19
N CYS A 294 12.73 10.28 -0.97
CA CYS A 294 12.04 10.52 -2.23
C CYS A 294 10.78 9.66 -2.32
N THR A 295 9.63 10.24 -2.66
CA THR A 295 8.36 9.52 -2.78
C THR A 295 7.79 9.49 -4.18
N TRP A 296 7.21 8.35 -4.52
CA TRP A 296 6.55 8.13 -5.81
C TRP A 296 5.41 7.11 -5.68
N HIS A 297 4.53 7.10 -6.67
CA HIS A 297 3.36 6.25 -6.73
C HIS A 297 3.47 5.20 -7.81
N HIS A 298 2.97 3.99 -7.54
CA HIS A 298 2.86 2.96 -8.58
C HIS A 298 1.58 2.14 -8.52
N TYR A 299 1.05 1.91 -9.72
CA TYR A 299 -0.19 1.21 -10.02
C TYR A 299 0.08 0.20 -11.12
N TYR A 300 -0.26 -1.06 -10.89
CA TYR A 300 -0.07 -2.11 -11.90
C TYR A 300 -0.99 -1.92 -13.12
N VAL A 301 -2.24 -1.52 -12.88
CA VAL A 301 -3.30 -1.46 -13.89
C VAL A 301 -4.17 -0.22 -13.72
N ASN A 302 -4.84 0.17 -14.80
CA ASN A 302 -5.92 1.15 -14.74
C ASN A 302 -7.21 0.46 -14.24
N GLY A 303 -7.76 0.91 -13.13
CA GLY A 303 -8.98 0.32 -12.54
C GLY A 303 -10.24 0.42 -13.41
N ARG A 304 -10.24 1.25 -14.46
CA ARG A 304 -11.39 1.34 -15.41
C ARG A 304 -11.41 0.21 -16.44
N ASP A 305 -10.24 -0.33 -16.79
CA ASP A 305 -10.05 -1.19 -17.96
C ASP A 305 -9.33 -2.51 -17.60
N THR A 306 -9.46 -2.98 -16.36
CA THR A 306 -8.74 -4.17 -15.86
C THR A 306 -9.63 -5.40 -15.76
N SER A 307 -9.06 -6.56 -16.07
CA SER A 307 -9.66 -7.88 -15.94
C SER A 307 -8.91 -8.73 -14.92
N VAL A 308 -9.53 -9.76 -14.34
CA VAL A 308 -8.84 -10.70 -13.41
C VAL A 308 -7.63 -11.38 -14.05
N LYS A 309 -7.59 -11.53 -15.38
CA LYS A 309 -6.41 -12.08 -16.07
C LYS A 309 -5.17 -11.21 -15.85
N ASP A 310 -5.33 -9.89 -15.83
CA ASP A 310 -4.22 -8.94 -15.59
C ASP A 310 -3.67 -9.07 -14.16
N PHE A 311 -4.47 -9.56 -13.22
CA PHE A 311 -4.05 -9.77 -11.83
C PHE A 311 -3.18 -11.02 -11.66
N LEU A 312 -3.31 -11.97 -12.59
CA LEU A 312 -2.61 -13.24 -12.60
C LEU A 312 -1.52 -13.29 -13.67
N ASP A 313 -1.27 -12.16 -14.35
CA ASP A 313 -0.25 -12.04 -15.38
C ASP A 313 1.11 -11.68 -14.76
N PRO A 314 2.12 -12.55 -14.85
CA PRO A 314 3.46 -12.26 -14.37
C PRO A 314 4.09 -11.02 -15.02
N GLU A 315 3.78 -10.72 -16.29
CA GLU A 315 4.34 -9.57 -16.99
C GLU A 315 3.84 -8.24 -16.38
N VAL A 316 2.58 -8.23 -15.90
CA VAL A 316 2.04 -7.11 -15.13
C VAL A 316 2.79 -6.96 -13.81
N LEU A 317 3.09 -8.06 -13.10
CA LEU A 317 3.88 -8.02 -11.85
C LEU A 317 5.30 -7.52 -12.08
N ASP A 318 5.96 -7.97 -13.14
CA ASP A 318 7.33 -7.62 -13.49
C ASP A 318 7.50 -6.13 -13.84
N SER A 319 6.41 -5.44 -14.21
CA SER A 319 6.42 -3.99 -14.43
C SER A 319 6.87 -3.17 -13.22
N LEU A 320 6.68 -3.67 -11.99
CA LEU A 320 7.15 -2.98 -10.77
C LEU A 320 8.67 -2.85 -10.77
N ALA A 321 9.40 -3.90 -11.17
CA ALA A 321 10.86 -3.88 -11.21
C ALA A 321 11.37 -2.86 -12.23
N LEU A 322 10.75 -2.81 -13.42
CA LEU A 322 11.08 -1.84 -14.46
C LEU A 322 10.90 -0.40 -13.95
N LYS A 323 9.74 -0.11 -13.36
CA LYS A 323 9.41 1.23 -12.86
C LYS A 323 10.27 1.64 -11.68
N THR A 324 10.58 0.71 -10.78
CA THR A 324 11.51 0.96 -9.68
C THR A 324 12.89 1.30 -10.20
N ASN A 325 13.42 0.54 -11.17
CA ASN A 325 14.73 0.83 -11.76
C ASN A 325 14.78 2.19 -12.47
N GLU A 326 13.70 2.61 -13.13
CA GLU A 326 13.58 3.95 -13.72
C GLU A 326 13.70 5.05 -12.66
N VAL A 327 12.96 4.95 -11.54
CA VAL A 327 13.04 5.93 -10.44
C VAL A 327 14.42 5.91 -9.79
N MET A 328 14.94 4.71 -9.49
CA MET A 328 16.25 4.54 -8.87
C MET A 328 17.37 5.19 -9.69
N LYS A 329 17.30 5.09 -11.01
CA LYS A 329 18.27 5.73 -11.90
C LYS A 329 18.27 7.25 -11.74
N VAL A 330 17.09 7.87 -11.64
CA VAL A 330 16.93 9.32 -11.46
C VAL A 330 17.37 9.77 -10.07
N THR A 331 16.99 9.01 -9.02
CA THR A 331 17.37 9.36 -7.64
C THR A 331 18.85 9.19 -7.37
N LEU A 332 19.50 8.18 -7.96
CA LEU A 332 20.95 7.97 -7.80
C LEU A 332 21.78 8.99 -8.58
N SER A 333 21.27 9.54 -9.68
CA SER A 333 21.94 10.61 -10.43
C SER A 333 21.74 12.01 -9.82
N GLY A 334 20.64 12.23 -9.10
CA GLY A 334 20.19 13.55 -8.62
C GLY A 334 20.86 14.10 -7.36
N VAL A 335 21.88 13.41 -6.82
CA VAL A 335 22.58 13.73 -5.55
C VAL A 335 21.76 13.34 -4.31
N SER A 336 22.46 12.69 -3.37
CA SER A 336 21.99 12.09 -2.11
C SER A 336 21.36 10.70 -2.29
N GLY A 337 22.05 9.67 -1.80
CA GLY A 337 21.61 8.26 -1.78
C GLY A 337 20.38 7.97 -0.91
N LYS A 338 19.44 8.92 -0.81
CA LYS A 338 18.16 8.83 -0.13
C LYS A 338 17.16 8.14 -1.07
N VAL A 339 17.14 6.82 -1.01
CA VAL A 339 16.24 6.01 -1.83
C VAL A 339 14.84 5.96 -1.22
N GLY A 340 13.86 6.46 -1.98
CA GLY A 340 12.54 5.84 -2.17
C GLY A 340 11.71 5.38 -0.96
N LEU A 341 10.93 6.27 -0.36
CA LEU A 341 9.69 5.95 0.35
C LEU A 341 8.59 5.72 -0.71
N LEU A 342 8.06 4.50 -0.86
CA LEU A 342 7.12 4.20 -1.95
C LEU A 342 5.66 4.16 -1.46
N LEU A 343 4.79 4.99 -2.05
CA LEU A 343 3.34 4.99 -1.81
C LEU A 343 2.65 4.15 -2.90
N LEU A 344 1.92 3.10 -2.55
CA LEU A 344 1.42 2.12 -3.52
C LEU A 344 -0.07 1.83 -3.36
N ARG A 345 -0.76 1.80 -4.51
CA ARG A 345 -2.16 1.39 -4.61
C ARG A 345 -2.28 0.02 -5.28
N CYS A 346 -3.23 -0.80 -4.83
CA CYS A 346 -3.60 -2.09 -5.43
C CYS A 346 -5.13 -2.27 -5.42
N LEU A 347 -5.79 -2.45 -6.58
CA LEU A 347 -7.27 -2.48 -6.79
C LEU A 347 -7.93 -3.87 -6.64
N HIS A 348 -8.87 -4.08 -5.69
CA HIS A 348 -9.73 -5.25 -5.31
C HIS A 348 -9.39 -6.75 -5.57
N ALA A 349 -9.88 -7.60 -4.65
CA ALA A 349 -10.22 -9.05 -4.64
C ALA A 349 -9.26 -10.07 -5.30
N GLY A 350 -8.82 -9.87 -6.54
CA GLY A 350 -7.67 -10.59 -7.13
C GLY A 350 -6.30 -10.07 -6.62
N ASN A 351 -6.33 -9.19 -5.63
CA ASN A 351 -5.23 -8.35 -5.16
C ASN A 351 -4.16 -9.04 -4.31
N LEU A 352 -4.53 -10.11 -3.62
CA LEU A 352 -3.67 -10.81 -2.66
C LEU A 352 -2.29 -11.08 -3.29
N CYS A 353 -2.29 -11.65 -4.50
CA CYS A 353 -1.11 -11.98 -5.27
C CYS A 353 -0.23 -10.76 -5.58
N ARG A 354 -0.83 -9.67 -6.05
CA ARG A 354 -0.09 -8.43 -6.39
C ARG A 354 0.45 -7.73 -5.16
N TRP A 355 -0.24 -7.83 -4.02
CA TRP A 355 0.21 -7.22 -2.78
C TRP A 355 1.39 -7.98 -2.17
N LEU A 356 1.33 -9.31 -2.11
CA LEU A 356 2.44 -10.14 -1.66
C LEU A 356 3.67 -9.95 -2.57
N ASP A 357 3.49 -10.02 -3.89
CA ASP A 357 4.56 -9.79 -4.88
C ASP A 357 5.23 -8.43 -4.67
N LYS A 358 4.44 -7.36 -4.53
CA LYS A 358 4.92 -6.00 -4.34
C LYS A 358 5.75 -5.84 -3.06
N LEU A 359 5.34 -6.46 -1.96
CA LEU A 359 6.10 -6.44 -0.71
C LEU A 359 7.44 -7.19 -0.87
N GLY A 360 7.41 -8.38 -1.46
CA GLY A 360 8.61 -9.20 -1.64
C GLY A 360 9.59 -8.59 -2.65
N LEU A 361 9.10 -8.21 -3.83
CA LEU A 361 9.90 -7.61 -4.89
C LEU A 361 10.39 -6.22 -4.48
N GLY A 362 9.56 -5.42 -3.82
CA GLY A 362 9.94 -4.11 -3.31
C GLY A 362 11.09 -4.17 -2.31
N ALA A 363 11.03 -5.10 -1.36
CA ALA A 363 12.10 -5.33 -0.39
C ALA A 363 13.40 -5.79 -1.07
N ALA A 364 13.32 -6.70 -2.04
CA ALA A 364 14.47 -7.19 -2.80
C ALA A 364 15.14 -6.10 -3.66
N LEU A 365 14.34 -5.20 -4.24
CA LEU A 365 14.82 -4.06 -5.05
C LEU A 365 15.41 -2.92 -4.22
N GLY A 366 15.20 -2.94 -2.89
CA GLY A 366 15.76 -1.96 -1.97
C GLY A 366 14.91 -0.72 -1.77
N LEU A 367 13.58 -0.89 -1.80
CA LEU A 367 12.67 0.11 -1.27
C LEU A 367 12.66 0.01 0.25
N ASP A 368 12.69 1.16 0.94
CA ASP A 368 12.74 1.19 2.40
C ASP A 368 11.37 1.04 3.05
N ILE A 369 10.32 1.52 2.37
CA ILE A 369 8.94 1.52 2.84
C ILE A 369 7.99 1.38 1.65
N VAL A 370 6.88 0.69 1.89
CA VAL A 370 5.74 0.51 1.00
C VAL A 370 4.46 0.87 1.75
N MET A 371 3.82 1.99 1.40
CA MET A 371 2.53 2.37 2.01
C MET A 371 1.34 1.96 1.17
N ARG A 372 0.41 1.20 1.76
CA ARG A 372 -0.79 0.73 1.11
C ARG A 372 -1.88 1.81 1.08
N GLN A 373 -2.18 2.29 -0.12
CA GLN A 373 -3.40 3.01 -0.46
C GLN A 373 -4.54 1.99 -0.59
N VAL A 374 -5.51 1.90 0.33
CA VAL A 374 -5.69 2.64 1.62
C VAL A 374 -6.04 1.66 2.73
N LEU A 375 -5.91 2.07 3.98
CA LEU A 375 -6.53 1.39 5.11
C LEU A 375 -8.06 1.50 5.02
N ILE A 376 -8.58 2.73 4.97
CA ILE A 376 -9.98 3.09 4.73
C ILE A 376 -10.03 4.29 3.77
N GLY A 377 -11.04 4.34 2.90
CA GLY A 377 -11.19 5.44 1.95
C GLY A 377 -12.22 5.16 0.86
N SER A 378 -12.38 6.15 -0.02
CA SER A 378 -13.46 6.15 -1.03
C SER A 378 -13.26 5.17 -2.18
N GLY A 379 -12.06 4.62 -2.28
CA GLY A 379 -11.69 3.65 -3.29
C GLY A 379 -12.24 2.24 -3.07
N SER A 380 -11.87 1.40 -4.04
CA SER A 380 -12.22 0.00 -4.19
C SER A 380 -10.97 -0.88 -3.94
N TYR A 381 -10.18 -0.49 -2.94
CA TYR A 381 -8.85 -1.06 -2.66
C TYR A 381 -8.47 -0.94 -1.19
N HIS A 382 -9.43 -0.58 -0.37
CA HIS A 382 -9.27 -0.45 1.06
C HIS A 382 -8.93 -1.82 1.67
N LEU A 383 -8.14 -1.81 2.74
CA LEU A 383 -7.90 -3.01 3.56
C LEU A 383 -9.13 -3.35 4.40
N VAL A 384 -9.91 -2.32 4.76
CA VAL A 384 -11.10 -2.41 5.60
C VAL A 384 -12.27 -1.77 4.86
N ASP A 385 -13.39 -2.49 4.76
CA ASP A 385 -14.54 -2.07 3.97
C ASP A 385 -15.44 -1.03 4.67
N ASP A 386 -16.55 -0.70 4.03
CA ASP A 386 -17.48 0.33 4.50
C ASP A 386 -18.23 -0.07 5.79
N ASN A 387 -18.26 -1.36 6.12
CA ASN A 387 -18.79 -1.88 7.39
C ASN A 387 -17.71 -1.99 8.48
N LEU A 388 -16.48 -1.60 8.16
CA LEU A 388 -15.28 -1.80 8.96
C LEU A 388 -14.86 -3.28 9.07
N ASP A 389 -15.22 -4.10 8.06
CA ASP A 389 -14.80 -5.49 7.96
C ASP A 389 -13.46 -5.61 7.22
N PRO A 390 -12.50 -6.42 7.72
CA PRO A 390 -11.22 -6.63 7.05
C PRO A 390 -11.39 -7.46 5.76
N LEU A 391 -10.82 -6.97 4.67
CA LEU A 391 -10.74 -7.66 3.39
C LEU A 391 -9.51 -8.59 3.31
N PRO A 392 -9.40 -9.47 2.30
CA PRO A 392 -8.32 -10.46 2.24
C PRO A 392 -6.91 -9.88 2.33
N ASP A 393 -6.67 -8.73 1.71
CA ASP A 393 -5.38 -8.03 1.76
C ASP A 393 -5.00 -7.58 3.18
N TYR A 394 -5.97 -7.31 4.05
CA TYR A 394 -5.72 -6.99 5.45
C TYR A 394 -5.13 -8.19 6.17
N TRP A 395 -5.73 -9.37 6.02
CA TRP A 395 -5.25 -10.60 6.65
C TRP A 395 -3.85 -10.99 6.16
N LEU A 396 -3.60 -10.84 4.86
CA LEU A 396 -2.25 -10.98 4.29
C LEU A 396 -1.26 -10.01 4.95
N SER A 397 -1.67 -8.76 5.19
CA SER A 397 -0.82 -7.74 5.82
C SER A 397 -0.52 -8.04 7.29
N VAL A 398 -1.50 -8.55 8.05
CA VAL A 398 -1.30 -8.99 9.44
C VAL A 398 -0.37 -10.19 9.51
N LEU A 399 -0.54 -11.18 8.62
CA LEU A 399 0.39 -12.31 8.53
C LEU A 399 1.80 -11.86 8.19
N TYR A 400 1.95 -10.96 7.22
CA TYR A 400 3.25 -10.36 6.89
C TYR A 400 3.89 -9.72 8.12
N LYS A 401 3.15 -8.86 8.84
CA LYS A 401 3.64 -8.20 10.06
C LYS A 401 4.03 -9.18 11.17
N ARG A 402 3.30 -10.29 11.31
CA ARG A 402 3.57 -11.29 12.34
C ARG A 402 4.77 -12.18 12.01
N LEU A 403 4.98 -12.52 10.74
CA LEU A 403 5.91 -13.57 10.33
C LEU A 403 7.20 -13.04 9.70
N VAL A 404 7.14 -11.97 8.90
CA VAL A 404 8.25 -11.50 8.06
C VAL A 404 9.15 -10.54 8.83
N GLY A 405 10.45 -10.83 8.86
CA GLY A 405 11.49 -9.99 9.47
C GLY A 405 12.08 -8.95 8.52
N LEU A 406 12.99 -8.14 9.05
CA LEU A 406 13.53 -6.95 8.38
C LEU A 406 14.64 -7.29 7.39
N GLU A 407 15.36 -8.37 7.64
CA GLU A 407 16.49 -8.82 6.84
C GLU A 407 15.99 -9.62 5.63
N VAL A 408 16.19 -9.07 4.44
CA VAL A 408 15.88 -9.70 3.16
C VAL A 408 17.00 -10.65 2.80
N LEU A 409 16.68 -11.89 2.45
CA LEU A 409 17.65 -12.91 2.04
C LEU A 409 17.58 -13.15 0.54
N LYS A 410 18.69 -13.61 -0.04
CA LYS A 410 18.78 -13.86 -1.47
C LYS A 410 18.22 -15.25 -1.79
N ILE A 411 17.31 -15.30 -2.76
CA ILE A 411 16.68 -16.52 -3.25
C ILE A 411 16.65 -16.53 -4.78
N GLN A 412 16.77 -17.72 -5.37
CA GLN A 412 16.64 -17.98 -6.80
C GLN A 412 15.74 -19.20 -6.98
N VAL A 413 14.65 -19.02 -7.72
CA VAL A 413 13.72 -20.10 -8.08
C VAL A 413 14.16 -20.67 -9.44
N LEU A 414 14.47 -21.95 -9.46
CA LEU A 414 14.86 -22.71 -10.65
C LEU A 414 13.73 -23.69 -10.99
N SER A 415 13.28 -23.71 -12.22
CA SER A 415 12.39 -24.75 -12.77
C SER A 415 13.12 -25.56 -13.84
N GLU A 416 12.60 -26.74 -14.14
CA GLU A 416 13.14 -27.62 -15.20
C GLU A 416 13.22 -26.93 -16.57
N PHE A 417 12.42 -25.88 -16.79
CA PHE A 417 12.35 -25.10 -18.03
C PHE A 417 12.89 -23.66 -17.91
N GLY A 418 13.55 -23.30 -16.80
CA GLY A 418 14.12 -21.98 -16.58
C GLY A 418 13.61 -21.29 -15.31
N ARG A 419 13.32 -19.99 -15.35
CA ARG A 419 12.70 -19.29 -14.21
C ARG A 419 11.19 -19.42 -14.29
N SER A 420 10.56 -19.97 -13.25
CA SER A 420 9.09 -19.99 -13.16
C SER A 420 8.57 -18.55 -13.04
N LYS A 421 7.75 -18.13 -13.99
CA LYS A 421 7.13 -16.80 -13.97
C LYS A 421 5.86 -16.76 -13.09
N ARG A 422 5.16 -17.89 -12.97
CA ARG A 422 3.86 -17.99 -12.26
C ARG A 422 4.00 -18.35 -10.79
N VAL A 423 5.10 -18.99 -10.39
CA VAL A 423 5.40 -19.24 -8.98
C VAL A 423 6.52 -18.31 -8.55
N ARG A 424 6.23 -17.45 -7.57
CA ARG A 424 7.17 -16.42 -7.12
C ARG A 424 7.40 -16.58 -5.64
N MET A 425 8.64 -16.37 -5.21
CA MET A 425 9.04 -16.60 -3.83
C MET A 425 10.04 -15.55 -3.36
N TYR A 426 9.92 -15.18 -2.09
CA TYR A 426 10.76 -14.20 -1.41
C TYR A 426 11.15 -14.76 -0.05
N LEU A 427 12.39 -14.48 0.38
CA LEU A 427 12.93 -15.04 1.60
C LEU A 427 13.39 -13.92 2.52
N HIS A 428 12.97 -13.99 3.77
CA HIS A 428 13.38 -13.07 4.82
C HIS A 428 13.81 -13.86 6.06
N CYS A 429 14.59 -13.24 6.93
CA CYS A 429 14.61 -13.68 8.32
C CYS A 429 13.20 -13.62 8.91
N THR A 430 12.89 -14.48 9.87
CA THR A 430 11.57 -14.48 10.53
C THR A 430 11.51 -13.36 11.57
N ASN A 431 10.32 -12.78 11.76
CA ASN A 431 10.09 -11.78 12.79
C ASN A 431 10.46 -12.34 14.19
N ARG A 432 11.48 -11.74 14.80
CA ARG A 432 12.06 -12.12 16.10
C ARG A 432 11.11 -11.96 17.28
N LYS A 433 10.01 -11.21 17.12
CA LYS A 433 8.96 -11.12 18.14
C LYS A 433 8.13 -12.41 18.24
N SER A 434 8.03 -13.14 17.14
CA SER A 434 7.16 -14.31 17.00
C SER A 434 7.95 -15.62 17.07
N TYR A 435 9.22 -15.62 16.63
CA TYR A 435 10.04 -16.83 16.51
C TYR A 435 11.46 -16.63 17.02
N ARG A 436 12.16 -17.74 17.23
CA ARG A 436 13.56 -17.77 17.66
C ARG A 436 14.49 -17.21 16.58
N ARG A 437 15.67 -16.75 17.01
CA ARG A 437 16.72 -16.29 16.09
C ARG A 437 17.20 -17.44 15.19
N GLY A 438 17.67 -17.10 13.99
CA GLY A 438 18.05 -18.07 12.98
C GLY A 438 16.90 -18.62 12.12
N ALA A 439 15.65 -18.37 12.50
CA ALA A 439 14.49 -18.77 11.71
C ALA A 439 14.34 -17.96 10.42
N VAL A 440 13.86 -18.58 9.34
CA VAL A 440 13.58 -17.91 8.06
C VAL A 440 12.12 -18.08 7.64
N THR A 441 11.57 -17.08 6.94
CA THR A 441 10.21 -17.09 6.42
C THR A 441 10.26 -16.98 4.90
N LEU A 442 9.72 -18.00 4.24
CA LEU A 442 9.55 -18.05 2.79
C LEU A 442 8.13 -17.59 2.44
N MET A 443 8.02 -16.41 1.84
CA MET A 443 6.79 -15.93 1.22
C MET A 443 6.68 -16.55 -0.16
N SER A 444 5.55 -17.15 -0.48
CA SER A 444 5.33 -17.87 -1.75
C SER A 444 3.97 -17.55 -2.34
N MET A 445 3.90 -17.53 -3.66
CA MET A 445 2.65 -17.36 -4.40
C MET A 445 2.63 -18.24 -5.63
N ASN A 446 1.46 -18.81 -5.93
CA ASN A 446 1.23 -19.60 -7.13
C ASN A 446 0.08 -19.00 -7.94
N LEU A 447 0.40 -18.46 -9.11
CA LEU A 447 -0.55 -17.91 -10.08
C LEU A 447 -1.06 -18.96 -11.08
N GLY A 448 -0.58 -20.20 -10.99
CA GLY A 448 -0.94 -21.31 -11.86
C GLY A 448 -2.22 -22.01 -11.44
N LYS A 449 -2.79 -22.77 -12.39
CA LYS A 449 -3.99 -23.61 -12.19
C LYS A 449 -3.69 -24.93 -11.49
N THR A 450 -2.41 -25.30 -11.42
CA THR A 450 -1.94 -26.56 -10.85
C THR A 450 -1.15 -26.31 -9.57
N PRO A 451 -1.19 -27.23 -8.59
CA PRO A 451 -0.35 -27.15 -7.41
C PRO A 451 1.14 -27.21 -7.79
N ALA A 452 1.95 -26.35 -7.19
CA ALA A 452 3.39 -26.34 -7.36
C ALA A 452 4.07 -27.16 -6.24
N ARG A 453 5.13 -27.90 -6.62
CA ARG A 453 5.96 -28.68 -5.68
C ARG A 453 7.31 -28.00 -5.52
N ILE A 454 7.59 -27.49 -4.33
CA ILE A 454 8.80 -26.72 -4.01
C ILE A 454 9.80 -27.66 -3.35
N SER A 455 10.98 -27.83 -3.94
CA SER A 455 12.07 -28.60 -3.36
C SER A 455 12.84 -27.75 -2.36
N VAL A 456 12.81 -28.16 -1.10
CA VAL A 456 13.45 -27.46 0.01
C VAL A 456 14.96 -27.67 -0.05
N PRO A 457 15.78 -26.60 0.01
CA PRO A 457 17.24 -26.70 0.03
C PRO A 457 17.74 -27.60 1.16
N ALA A 458 18.86 -28.29 0.96
CA ALA A 458 19.45 -29.17 1.97
C ALA A 458 19.70 -28.45 3.31
N VAL A 459 20.08 -27.17 3.28
CA VAL A 459 20.27 -26.33 4.47
C VAL A 459 19.01 -26.22 5.36
N PHE A 460 17.83 -26.42 4.78
CA PHE A 460 16.55 -26.35 5.49
C PHE A 460 15.88 -27.71 5.65
N SER A 461 16.43 -28.77 5.08
CA SER A 461 15.76 -30.07 4.93
C SER A 461 15.39 -30.76 6.25
N ASN A 462 16.13 -30.45 7.33
CA ASN A 462 15.87 -30.98 8.68
C ASN A 462 15.01 -30.05 9.53
N SER A 463 14.68 -28.86 9.05
CA SER A 463 13.83 -27.93 9.78
C SER A 463 12.40 -28.43 9.77
N THR A 464 11.72 -28.29 10.90
CA THR A 464 10.25 -28.29 10.88
C THR A 464 9.76 -27.13 10.03
N VAL A 465 8.55 -27.24 9.49
CA VAL A 465 7.94 -26.15 8.71
C VAL A 465 6.58 -25.84 9.28
N GLU A 466 6.34 -24.57 9.61
CA GLU A 466 5.02 -24.08 9.96
C GLU A 466 4.43 -23.35 8.75
N ALA A 467 3.35 -23.90 8.20
CA ALA A 467 2.72 -23.41 6.98
C ALA A 467 1.50 -22.53 7.30
N PHE A 468 1.44 -21.37 6.66
CA PHE A 468 0.31 -20.44 6.68
C PHE A 468 -0.18 -20.26 5.25
N VAL A 469 -1.08 -21.14 4.80
CA VAL A 469 -1.60 -21.14 3.44
C VAL A 469 -2.87 -20.31 3.39
N LEU A 470 -2.88 -19.27 2.55
CA LEU A 470 -4.02 -18.43 2.26
C LEU A 470 -4.67 -18.87 0.95
N GLU A 471 -5.96 -19.18 1.03
CA GLU A 471 -6.79 -19.57 -0.11
C GLU A 471 -8.09 -18.76 -0.09
N SER A 472 -8.67 -18.50 -1.26
CA SER A 472 -10.02 -17.97 -1.31
C SER A 472 -11.01 -18.91 -0.62
N GLU A 473 -12.04 -18.33 -0.01
CA GLU A 473 -13.13 -19.11 0.58
C GLU A 473 -13.75 -20.06 -0.45
N GLN A 474 -14.08 -19.53 -1.64
CA GLN A 474 -14.57 -20.30 -2.78
C GLN A 474 -13.41 -20.96 -3.55
N PRO A 475 -13.58 -22.20 -4.05
CA PRO A 475 -12.55 -22.89 -4.81
C PRO A 475 -12.45 -22.39 -6.26
N GLY A 476 -11.32 -22.68 -6.92
CA GLY A 476 -11.13 -22.41 -8.35
C GLY A 476 -11.09 -20.92 -8.70
N GLU A 477 -11.40 -20.61 -9.97
CA GLU A 477 -11.33 -19.23 -10.49
C GLU A 477 -12.41 -18.31 -9.90
N GLU A 478 -13.56 -18.85 -9.48
CA GLU A 478 -14.60 -18.07 -8.77
C GLU A 478 -14.09 -17.51 -7.44
N GLY A 479 -13.17 -18.24 -6.80
CA GLY A 479 -12.45 -17.83 -5.60
C GLY A 479 -11.70 -16.51 -5.72
N LEU A 480 -11.23 -16.15 -6.93
CA LEU A 480 -10.47 -14.93 -7.16
C LEU A 480 -11.29 -13.65 -6.95
N TYR A 481 -12.63 -13.76 -6.93
CA TYR A 481 -13.55 -12.65 -6.67
C TYR A 481 -14.01 -12.59 -5.21
N SER A 482 -13.62 -13.57 -4.38
CA SER A 482 -14.04 -13.66 -3.00
C SER A 482 -13.55 -12.46 -2.17
N ARG A 483 -14.41 -11.99 -1.26
CA ARG A 483 -14.05 -11.01 -0.23
C ARG A 483 -13.66 -11.66 1.09
N SER A 484 -13.69 -12.99 1.15
CA SER A 484 -13.31 -13.80 2.31
C SER A 484 -12.11 -14.68 1.96
N VAL A 485 -11.22 -14.86 2.94
CA VAL A 485 -10.00 -15.66 2.80
C VAL A 485 -9.94 -16.70 3.91
N LYS A 486 -9.45 -17.89 3.58
CA LYS A 486 -9.15 -18.96 4.53
C LYS A 486 -7.67 -18.97 4.86
N LEU A 487 -7.34 -19.21 6.12
CA LEU A 487 -6.00 -19.60 6.56
C LEU A 487 -6.04 -21.09 6.92
N ASN A 488 -5.26 -21.90 6.20
CA ASN A 488 -5.17 -23.35 6.45
C ASN A 488 -6.53 -24.07 6.48
N GLY A 489 -7.51 -23.58 5.69
CA GLY A 489 -8.86 -24.12 5.59
C GLY A 489 -9.92 -23.42 6.45
N GLU A 490 -9.54 -22.53 7.37
CA GLU A 490 -10.47 -21.81 8.25
C GLU A 490 -10.67 -20.37 7.78
N VAL A 491 -11.92 -19.91 7.66
CA VAL A 491 -12.24 -18.54 7.23
C VAL A 491 -11.80 -17.53 8.28
N LEU A 492 -11.01 -16.53 7.87
CA LEU A 492 -10.56 -15.47 8.76
C LEU A 492 -11.62 -14.38 8.91
N MET A 493 -12.05 -14.16 10.15
CA MET A 493 -12.96 -13.09 10.55
C MET A 493 -12.54 -12.55 11.91
N MET A 494 -12.86 -11.30 12.22
CA MET A 494 -12.71 -10.79 13.59
C MET A 494 -13.58 -11.60 14.55
N VAL A 495 -13.09 -11.83 15.76
CA VAL A 495 -13.87 -12.49 16.81
C VAL A 495 -14.92 -11.51 17.35
N ASP A 496 -14.49 -10.27 17.59
CA ASP A 496 -15.30 -9.12 17.98
C ASP A 496 -14.56 -7.82 17.61
N ASP A 497 -15.13 -6.66 17.91
CA ASP A 497 -14.53 -5.35 17.59
C ASP A 497 -13.19 -5.07 18.31
N LYS A 498 -12.80 -5.91 19.27
CA LYS A 498 -11.58 -5.77 20.09
C LYS A 498 -10.54 -6.84 19.80
N THR A 499 -10.89 -7.90 19.06
CA THR A 499 -10.11 -9.14 19.03
C THR A 499 -9.99 -9.71 17.62
N LEU A 500 -8.74 -9.89 17.18
CA LEU A 500 -8.42 -10.64 15.96
C LEU A 500 -8.45 -12.14 16.24
N PRO A 501 -8.76 -12.97 15.23
CA PRO A 501 -8.68 -14.41 15.36
C PRO A 501 -7.23 -14.84 15.57
N GLU A 502 -7.04 -16.01 16.17
CA GLU A 502 -5.73 -16.60 16.29
C GLU A 502 -5.26 -17.09 14.91
N LEU A 503 -4.16 -16.51 14.39
CA LEU A 503 -3.59 -16.97 13.12
C LEU A 503 -2.68 -18.17 13.39
N LYS A 504 -3.22 -19.39 13.24
CA LYS A 504 -2.52 -20.65 13.50
C LYS A 504 -1.85 -21.20 12.24
N GLY A 505 -0.56 -21.50 12.36
CA GLY A 505 0.16 -22.24 11.34
C GLY A 505 -0.08 -23.74 11.46
N LYS A 506 -0.01 -24.45 10.33
CA LYS A 506 -0.07 -25.90 10.28
C LYS A 506 1.35 -26.45 10.29
N LEU A 507 1.70 -27.19 11.34
CA LEU A 507 3.00 -27.85 11.42
C LEU A 507 3.08 -28.97 10.39
N LEU A 508 4.12 -28.92 9.57
CA LEU A 508 4.51 -29.94 8.62
C LEU A 508 5.79 -30.61 9.12
N LEU A 509 5.84 -31.93 8.99
CA LEU A 509 7.05 -32.70 9.26
C LEU A 509 8.17 -32.27 8.29
N PRO A 510 9.45 -32.39 8.68
CA PRO A 510 10.57 -32.13 7.78
C PRO A 510 10.38 -32.90 6.46
N ALA A 511 10.17 -32.15 5.39
CA ALA A 511 9.86 -32.69 4.09
C ALA A 511 10.82 -32.09 3.07
N ARG A 512 11.33 -32.94 2.18
CA ARG A 512 12.14 -32.50 1.03
C ARG A 512 11.35 -31.60 0.09
N HIS A 513 10.02 -31.63 0.18
CA HIS A 513 9.16 -30.82 -0.66
C HIS A 513 8.02 -30.18 0.12
N LEU A 514 7.71 -28.94 -0.24
CA LEU A 514 6.52 -28.21 0.18
C LEU A 514 5.52 -28.17 -0.97
N GLN A 515 4.25 -28.28 -0.65
CA GLN A 515 3.17 -28.16 -1.62
C GLN A 515 2.55 -26.77 -1.51
N LEU A 516 2.44 -26.10 -2.66
CA LEU A 516 1.79 -24.80 -2.79
C LEU A 516 0.57 -24.97 -3.70
N PRO A 517 -0.67 -24.89 -3.18
CA PRO A 517 -1.88 -25.08 -3.98
C PRO A 517 -1.99 -24.12 -5.18
N ALA A 518 -2.85 -24.43 -6.13
CA ALA A 518 -3.20 -23.53 -7.22
C ALA A 518 -3.84 -22.25 -6.67
N TYR A 519 -3.60 -21.10 -7.32
CA TYR A 519 -4.17 -19.80 -6.92
C TYR A 519 -4.05 -19.47 -5.42
N SER A 520 -2.92 -19.83 -4.82
CA SER A 520 -2.72 -19.69 -3.38
C SER A 520 -1.50 -18.85 -3.04
N LEU A 521 -1.52 -18.31 -1.83
CA LEU A 521 -0.38 -17.69 -1.19
C LEU A 521 0.02 -18.52 0.03
N ALA A 522 1.29 -18.51 0.37
CA ALA A 522 1.74 -19.15 1.59
C ALA A 522 2.90 -18.41 2.24
N PHE A 523 2.94 -18.46 3.57
CA PHE A 523 4.14 -18.22 4.35
C PHE A 523 4.58 -19.56 4.94
N PHE A 524 5.80 -19.97 4.63
CA PHE A 524 6.43 -21.13 5.25
C PHE A 524 7.51 -20.63 6.21
N VAL A 525 7.28 -20.81 7.51
CA VAL A 525 8.28 -20.50 8.54
C VAL A 525 9.10 -21.75 8.80
N LEU A 526 10.43 -21.60 8.74
CA LEU A 526 11.40 -22.64 9.03
C LEU A 526 12.13 -22.25 10.34
N PRO A 527 11.56 -22.59 11.51
CA PRO A 527 12.05 -22.14 12.80
C PRO A 527 13.46 -22.67 13.13
N ASP A 528 13.82 -23.84 12.61
CA ASP A 528 15.08 -24.52 12.91
C ASP A 528 16.14 -24.32 11.80
N ALA A 529 15.93 -23.34 10.92
CA ALA A 529 16.81 -23.09 9.77
C ALA A 529 18.24 -22.66 10.15
N GLN A 530 18.44 -22.12 11.36
CA GLN A 530 19.74 -21.66 11.88
C GLN A 530 20.51 -20.76 10.90
N ALA A 531 19.81 -19.91 10.15
CA ALA A 531 20.40 -19.01 9.18
C ALA A 531 21.35 -18.01 9.87
N PRO A 532 22.65 -17.97 9.49
CA PRO A 532 23.62 -17.05 10.10
C PRO A 532 23.20 -15.58 9.99
N ALA A 533 22.66 -15.16 8.84
CA ALA A 533 22.15 -13.81 8.63
C ALA A 533 21.01 -13.41 9.59
N CYS A 534 20.33 -14.40 10.19
CA CYS A 534 19.15 -14.20 11.04
C CYS A 534 19.42 -14.39 12.54
N SER A 535 20.67 -14.69 12.92
CA SER A 535 21.05 -15.05 14.29
C SER A 535 21.33 -13.85 15.20
#